data_AF-A0A7X7API9-F1
#
_entry.id   AF-A0A7X7API9-F1
#
_cell.length_a   1.000
_cell.length_b   1.000
_cell.length_c   1.000
_cell.angle_alpha   90.00
_cell.angle_beta   90.00
_cell.angle_gamma   90.00
#
_symmetry.space_group_name_H-M   'P 1'
#
loop_
_entity.id
_entity.type
_entity.pdbx_description
1 polymer ?
#
loop_
_entity_poly.entity_id
_entity_poly.type
_entity_poly.pdbx_seq_one_letter_code
_entity_poly.pdbx_strand_id
1 'polypeptide(L)'
;MSRSSRRKILPTYESALPNIISDKNVNLPPDLDVAISDLMLNISRFDLLQSQKGFSFPTVLLRSESAASSQIENLTSSIRNIALAELSSKAPHNAQLIARNVSAMRCALEIPEKLSIPTILKIHETLMAASEDELSGKFRDQAVWIGGTNYSPHDAIFVPPHHS
;
A
#
# COMPACT_ATOMS: atom_id res chain seq x y z
N MET A 1 -10.65 -5.87 -29.37
CA MET A 1 -11.06 -4.44 -29.47
C MET A 1 -11.88 -4.20 -30.73
N SER A 2 -12.97 -3.42 -30.62
CA SER A 2 -13.77 -2.99 -31.78
C SER A 2 -13.02 -1.95 -32.64
N ARG A 3 -13.35 -1.86 -33.93
CA ARG A 3 -12.82 -0.85 -34.87
C ARG A 3 -13.06 0.58 -34.37
N SER A 4 -14.21 0.83 -33.72
CA SER A 4 -14.55 2.14 -33.14
C SER A 4 -13.61 2.51 -31.98
N SER A 5 -13.33 1.57 -31.08
CA SER A 5 -12.42 1.78 -29.94
C SER A 5 -10.98 2.04 -30.37
N ARG A 6 -10.50 1.38 -31.43
CA ARG A 6 -9.15 1.62 -31.97
C ARG A 6 -8.98 3.03 -32.55
N ARG A 7 -10.05 3.61 -33.11
CA ARG A 7 -10.01 4.95 -33.72
C ARG A 7 -9.89 6.08 -32.68
N LYS A 8 -10.20 5.80 -31.41
CA LYS A 8 -10.04 6.73 -30.28
C LYS A 8 -8.62 6.73 -29.72
N ILE A 9 -7.76 5.78 -30.12
CA ILE A 9 -6.38 5.72 -29.66
C ILE A 9 -5.56 6.72 -30.48
N LEU A 10 -5.25 7.86 -29.85
CA LEU A 10 -4.37 8.88 -30.41
C LEU A 10 -2.90 8.60 -30.08
N PRO A 11 -1.95 9.15 -30.86
CA PRO A 11 -0.50 8.96 -30.63
C PRO A 11 0.02 9.58 -29.33
N THR A 12 -0.67 10.58 -28.78
CA THR A 12 -0.26 11.36 -27.61
C THR A 12 -1.42 11.45 -26.63
N TYR A 13 -1.14 11.28 -25.34
CA TYR A 13 -2.08 11.43 -24.24
C TYR A 13 -1.56 12.44 -23.22
N GLU A 14 -2.46 13.00 -22.41
CA GLU A 14 -2.09 13.89 -21.31
C GLU A 14 -1.70 13.08 -20.08
N SER A 15 -0.67 13.53 -19.36
CA SER A 15 -0.23 12.93 -18.10
C SER A 15 -0.20 13.98 -17.01
N ALA A 16 -0.46 13.55 -15.77
CA ALA A 16 -0.44 14.45 -14.63
C ALA A 16 0.98 14.97 -14.37
N LEU A 17 1.06 16.23 -13.93
CA LEU A 17 2.26 16.81 -13.34
C LEU A 17 1.95 17.10 -11.87
N PRO A 18 2.60 16.43 -10.91
CA PRO A 18 2.29 16.60 -9.51
C PRO A 18 2.83 17.94 -9.04
N ASN A 19 2.03 18.66 -8.24
CA ASN A 19 2.50 19.89 -7.61
C ASN A 19 3.56 19.55 -6.55
N ILE A 20 4.67 20.29 -6.55
CA ILE A 20 5.69 20.18 -5.50
C ILE A 20 5.15 20.90 -4.26
N ILE A 21 5.11 20.19 -3.14
CA ILE A 21 4.61 20.70 -1.85
C ILE A 21 5.71 20.76 -0.78
N SER A 22 6.99 20.62 -1.17
CA SER A 22 8.14 20.61 -0.24
C SER A 22 8.21 21.86 0.63
N ASP A 23 7.91 23.03 0.05
CA ASP A 23 8.03 24.32 0.72
C ASP A 23 6.66 24.88 1.18
N LYS A 24 5.62 24.04 1.19
CA LYS A 24 4.29 24.44 1.66
C LYS A 24 4.26 24.47 3.18
N ASN A 25 4.07 25.67 3.73
CA ASN A 25 3.73 25.83 5.15
C ASN A 25 2.29 25.34 5.38
N VAL A 26 2.15 24.27 6.16
CA VAL A 26 0.86 23.75 6.60
C VAL A 26 0.51 24.44 7.91
N ASN A 27 -0.55 25.26 7.90
CA ASN A 27 -1.10 25.85 9.13
C ASN A 27 -2.28 24.99 9.59
N LEU A 28 -2.18 24.45 10.80
CA LEU A 28 -3.23 23.61 11.38
C LEU A 28 -4.24 24.50 12.13
N PRO A 29 -5.55 24.32 11.93
CA PRO A 29 -6.55 24.99 12.75
C PRO A 29 -6.39 24.60 14.23
N PRO A 30 -6.64 25.51 15.19
CA PRO A 30 -6.47 25.23 16.61
C PRO A 30 -7.19 23.96 17.10
N ASP A 31 -8.40 23.70 16.61
CA ASP A 31 -9.17 22.51 16.99
C ASP A 31 -8.49 21.20 16.54
N LEU A 32 -7.78 21.24 15.41
CA LEU A 32 -7.02 20.10 14.90
C LEU A 32 -5.75 19.87 15.72
N ASP A 33 -5.06 20.94 16.14
CA ASP A 33 -3.89 20.84 17.02
C ASP A 33 -4.25 20.20 18.37
N VAL A 34 -5.41 20.57 18.94
CA VAL A 34 -5.93 19.95 20.16
C VAL A 34 -6.22 18.47 19.93
N ALA A 35 -6.92 18.13 18.84
CA ALA A 35 -7.22 16.73 18.52
C ALA A 35 -5.97 15.87 18.30
N ILE A 36 -4.93 16.41 17.65
CA ILE A 36 -3.64 15.74 17.48
C ILE A 36 -2.96 15.53 18.84
N SER A 37 -2.97 16.55 19.70
CA SER A 37 -2.36 16.47 21.04
C SER A 37 -3.02 15.39 21.89
N ASP A 38 -4.36 15.31 21.88
CA ASP A 38 -5.12 14.28 22.56
C ASP A 38 -4.82 12.88 21.99
N LEU A 39 -4.72 12.75 20.66
CA LEU A 39 -4.34 11.51 20.00
C LEU A 39 -2.94 11.05 20.42
N MET A 40 -1.95 11.95 20.44
CA MET A 40 -0.57 11.65 20.84
C MET A 40 -0.50 11.16 22.29
N LEU A 41 -1.30 11.76 23.19
CA LEU A 41 -1.40 11.32 24.58
C LEU A 41 -1.99 9.90 24.67
N ASN A 42 -3.03 9.61 23.89
CA ASN A 42 -3.67 8.29 23.87
C ASN A 42 -2.76 7.21 23.29
N ILE A 43 -2.02 7.50 22.22
CA ILE A 43 -1.01 6.58 21.65
C ILE A 43 0.07 6.28 22.69
N SER A 44 0.62 7.32 23.34
CA SER A 44 1.65 7.14 24.37
C SER A 44 1.17 6.30 25.56
N ARG A 45 -0.08 6.51 25.99
CA ARG A 45 -0.71 5.70 27.04
C ARG A 45 -0.91 4.25 26.60
N PHE A 46 -1.35 4.03 25.36
CA PHE A 46 -1.49 2.70 24.79
C PHE A 46 -0.15 1.95 24.79
N ASP A 47 0.92 2.59 24.32
CA ASP A 47 2.27 1.99 24.29
C ASP A 47 2.77 1.60 25.69
N LEU A 48 2.53 2.46 26.69
CA LEU A 48 2.87 2.15 28.08
C LEU A 48 2.10 0.94 28.60
N LEU A 49 0.78 0.90 28.41
CA LEU A 49 -0.04 -0.23 28.85
C LEU A 49 0.36 -1.53 28.13
N GLN A 50 0.69 -1.44 26.84
CA GLN A 50 1.18 -2.55 26.05
C GLN A 50 2.53 -3.08 26.55
N SER A 51 3.46 -2.20 26.92
CA SER A 51 4.76 -2.60 27.48
C SER A 51 4.66 -3.44 28.75
N GLN A 52 3.55 -3.29 29.49
CA GLN A 52 3.26 -4.03 30.72
C GLN A 52 2.55 -5.37 30.47
N LYS A 53 2.11 -5.65 29.23
CA LYS A 53 1.49 -6.93 28.86
C LYS A 53 2.55 -7.91 28.36
N GLY A 54 2.38 -9.19 28.70
CA GLY A 54 3.29 -10.27 28.26
C GLY A 54 3.08 -10.76 26.82
N PHE A 55 2.33 -10.04 25.98
CA PHE A 55 2.06 -10.41 24.60
C PHE A 55 2.08 -9.18 23.66
N SER A 56 2.50 -9.39 22.40
CA SER A 56 2.52 -8.35 21.37
C SER A 56 1.14 -8.19 20.72
N PHE A 57 0.34 -7.25 21.22
CA PHE A 57 -0.93 -6.84 20.59
C PHE A 57 -0.73 -6.22 19.20
N PRO A 58 0.36 -5.46 18.90
CA PRO A 58 0.63 -4.98 17.55
C PRO A 58 0.68 -6.10 16.51
N THR A 59 1.24 -7.27 16.84
CA THR A 59 1.27 -8.41 15.91
C THR A 59 -0.13 -8.94 15.58
N VAL A 60 -1.08 -8.87 16.51
CA VAL A 60 -2.48 -9.23 16.28
C VAL A 60 -3.20 -8.16 15.46
N LEU A 61 -2.97 -6.89 15.79
CA LEU A 61 -3.54 -5.75 15.07
C LEU A 61 -3.08 -5.70 13.61
N LEU A 62 -1.81 -6.03 13.33
CA LEU A 62 -1.31 -6.11 11.96
C LEU A 62 -2.08 -7.12 11.11
N ARG A 63 -2.52 -8.25 11.67
CA ARG A 63 -3.32 -9.22 10.91
C ARG A 63 -4.73 -8.71 10.63
N SER A 64 -5.36 -8.01 11.58
CA SER A 64 -6.67 -7.39 11.35
C SER A 64 -6.60 -6.23 10.36
N GLU A 65 -5.53 -5.43 10.42
CA GLU A 65 -5.29 -4.34 9.48
C GLU A 65 -5.07 -4.90 8.07
N SER A 66 -4.18 -5.90 7.91
CA SER A 66 -3.96 -6.52 6.60
C SER A 66 -5.23 -7.11 6.01
N ALA A 67 -6.06 -7.76 6.83
CA ALA A 67 -7.32 -8.33 6.39
C ALA A 67 -8.30 -7.24 5.94
N ALA A 68 -8.42 -6.14 6.70
CA ALA A 68 -9.29 -5.02 6.36
C ALA A 68 -8.79 -4.26 5.11
N SER A 69 -7.49 -4.02 5.01
CA SER A 69 -6.86 -3.40 3.84
C SER A 69 -7.06 -4.25 2.58
N SER A 70 -6.86 -5.56 2.70
CA SER A 70 -7.06 -6.50 1.60
C SER A 70 -8.54 -6.64 1.18
N GLN A 71 -9.49 -6.43 2.08
CA GLN A 71 -10.93 -6.41 1.74
C GLN A 71 -11.28 -5.28 0.76
N ILE A 72 -10.60 -4.14 0.84
CA ILE A 72 -10.78 -3.03 -0.11
C ILE A 72 -10.41 -3.48 -1.53
N GLU A 73 -9.37 -4.32 -1.65
CA GLU A 73 -8.91 -4.92 -2.90
C GLU A 73 -9.71 -6.19 -3.29
N ASN A 74 -10.87 -6.44 -2.66
CA ASN A 74 -11.71 -7.63 -2.82
C ASN A 74 -11.02 -8.96 -2.47
N LEU A 75 -9.95 -8.93 -1.68
CA LEU A 75 -9.25 -10.10 -1.18
C LEU A 75 -9.81 -10.47 0.20
N THR A 76 -10.56 -11.57 0.27
CA THR A 76 -11.13 -12.08 1.52
C THR A 76 -10.55 -13.43 1.91
N SER A 77 -10.26 -13.59 3.21
CA SER A 77 -9.91 -14.89 3.79
C SER A 77 -10.18 -14.91 5.30
N SER A 78 -10.29 -16.11 5.87
CA SER A 78 -10.43 -16.26 7.32
C SER A 78 -9.09 -16.03 8.04
N ILE A 79 -9.14 -15.52 9.27
CA ILE A 79 -7.94 -15.32 10.11
C ILE A 79 -7.14 -16.63 10.26
N ARG A 80 -7.84 -17.77 10.37
CA ARG A 80 -7.21 -19.10 10.43
C ARG A 80 -6.41 -19.43 9.17
N ASN A 81 -6.96 -19.13 7.99
CA ASN A 81 -6.28 -19.35 6.73
C ASN A 81 -5.11 -18.37 6.54
N ILE A 82 -5.24 -17.13 6.99
CA ILE A 82 -4.15 -16.14 6.98
C ILE A 82 -2.99 -16.63 7.88
N ALA A 83 -3.31 -17.07 9.09
CA ALA A 83 -2.31 -17.64 10.00
C ALA A 83 -1.65 -18.92 9.44
N LEU A 84 -2.43 -19.77 8.75
CA LEU A 84 -1.89 -20.93 8.04
C LEU A 84 -0.96 -20.51 6.90
N ALA A 85 -1.29 -19.44 6.17
CA ALA A 85 -0.51 -18.93 5.05
C ALA A 85 0.84 -18.35 5.48
N GLU A 86 0.98 -17.85 6.72
CA GLU A 86 2.28 -17.47 7.30
C GLU A 86 3.21 -18.69 7.49
N LEU A 87 2.66 -19.90 7.61
CA LEU A 87 3.40 -21.13 7.95
C LEU A 87 3.49 -22.14 6.80
N SER A 88 2.61 -22.06 5.80
CA SER A 88 2.48 -23.06 4.76
C SER A 88 2.00 -22.48 3.43
N SER A 89 2.65 -22.91 2.35
CA SER A 89 2.24 -22.64 0.97
C SER A 89 0.96 -23.37 0.55
N LYS A 90 0.41 -24.25 1.39
CA LYS A 90 -0.86 -24.98 1.14
C LYS A 90 -2.11 -24.15 1.43
N ALA A 91 -1.96 -22.93 1.97
CA ALA A 91 -3.08 -22.05 2.25
C ALA A 91 -3.75 -21.53 0.96
N PRO A 92 -5.03 -21.11 1.00
CA PRO A 92 -5.69 -20.51 -0.17
C PRO A 92 -4.97 -19.27 -0.70
N HIS A 93 -5.04 -19.02 -2.01
CA HIS A 93 -4.31 -17.93 -2.68
C HIS A 93 -4.55 -16.55 -2.04
N ASN A 94 -5.81 -16.15 -1.81
CA ASN A 94 -6.11 -14.88 -1.14
C ASN A 94 -5.51 -14.79 0.28
N ALA A 95 -5.47 -15.90 1.01
CA ALA A 95 -4.85 -15.94 2.33
C ALA A 95 -3.34 -15.68 2.26
N GLN A 96 -2.68 -16.20 1.22
CA GLN A 96 -1.27 -15.95 0.96
C GLN A 96 -1.02 -14.48 0.60
N LEU A 97 -1.85 -13.87 -0.24
CA LEU A 97 -1.75 -12.44 -0.56
C LEU A 97 -1.88 -11.56 0.69
N ILE A 98 -2.87 -11.84 1.55
CA ILE A 98 -3.06 -11.12 2.81
C ILE A 98 -1.87 -11.33 3.76
N ALA A 99 -1.37 -12.56 3.89
CA ALA A 99 -0.20 -12.84 4.72
C ALA A 99 1.08 -12.13 4.22
N ARG A 100 1.23 -11.93 2.91
CA ARG A 100 2.34 -11.13 2.36
C ARG A 100 2.22 -9.66 2.73
N ASN A 101 1.01 -9.10 2.75
CA ASN A 101 0.80 -7.75 3.26
C ASN A 101 1.23 -7.64 4.74
N VAL A 102 0.88 -8.63 5.58
CA VAL A 102 1.38 -8.71 6.97
C VAL A 102 2.91 -8.70 7.00
N SER A 103 3.56 -9.53 6.17
CA SER A 103 5.03 -9.60 6.08
C SER A 103 5.66 -8.29 5.63
N ALA A 104 5.06 -7.62 4.62
CA ALA A 104 5.53 -6.33 4.12
C ALA A 104 5.44 -5.24 5.20
N MET A 105 4.37 -5.21 6.00
CA MET A 105 4.26 -4.28 7.12
C MET A 105 5.26 -4.60 8.24
N ARG A 106 5.51 -5.87 8.55
CA ARG A 106 6.57 -6.23 9.50
C ARG A 106 7.93 -5.77 9.01
N CYS A 107 8.23 -5.98 7.74
CA CYS A 107 9.44 -5.47 7.10
C CYS A 107 9.53 -3.95 7.24
N ALA A 108 8.44 -3.22 7.01
CA ALA A 108 8.41 -1.77 7.17
C ALA A 108 8.70 -1.32 8.62
N LEU A 109 8.18 -2.04 9.62
CA LEU A 109 8.39 -1.73 11.04
C LEU A 109 9.80 -2.05 11.53
N GLU A 110 10.50 -2.98 10.88
CA GLU A 110 11.87 -3.35 11.23
C GLU A 110 12.93 -2.38 10.67
N ILE A 111 12.54 -1.46 9.78
CA ILE A 111 13.47 -0.52 9.14
C ILE A 111 13.64 0.72 10.06
N PRO A 112 14.82 0.93 10.66
CA PRO A 112 15.03 2.00 11.64
C PRO A 112 15.27 3.38 11.01
N GLU A 113 15.47 3.44 9.69
CA GLU A 113 15.84 4.64 8.96
C GLU A 113 14.62 5.47 8.51
N LYS A 114 14.85 6.75 8.19
CA LYS A 114 13.84 7.58 7.53
C LYS A 114 13.43 6.96 6.19
N LEU A 115 12.16 7.15 5.82
CA LEU A 115 11.60 6.67 4.57
C LEU A 115 12.49 7.07 3.37
N SER A 116 12.94 6.07 2.62
CA SER A 116 13.82 6.22 1.46
C SER A 116 13.33 5.37 0.29
N ILE A 117 13.80 5.67 -0.93
CA ILE A 117 13.49 4.85 -2.11
C ILE A 117 13.91 3.38 -1.89
N PRO A 118 15.15 3.06 -1.46
CA PRO A 118 15.55 1.67 -1.17
C PRO A 118 14.63 0.97 -0.17
N THR A 119 14.24 1.66 0.90
CA THR A 119 13.30 1.15 1.92
C THR A 119 11.94 0.80 1.30
N ILE A 120 11.37 1.69 0.48
CA ILE A 120 10.08 1.47 -0.19
C ILE A 120 10.18 0.27 -1.14
N LEU A 121 11.24 0.19 -1.94
CA LEU A 121 11.45 -0.94 -2.86
C LEU A 121 11.61 -2.26 -2.09
N LYS A 122 12.25 -2.26 -0.92
CA LYS A 122 12.39 -3.47 -0.10
C LYS A 122 11.05 -3.96 0.46
N ILE A 123 10.20 -3.05 0.93
CA ILE A 123 8.85 -3.36 1.39
C ILE A 123 8.02 -3.90 0.22
N HIS A 124 8.12 -3.26 -0.96
CA HIS A 124 7.44 -3.69 -2.18
C HIS A 124 7.88 -5.09 -2.63
N GLU A 125 9.18 -5.38 -2.57
CA GLU A 125 9.72 -6.72 -2.87
C GLU A 125 9.08 -7.79 -1.97
N THR A 126 8.98 -7.51 -0.67
CA THR A 126 8.37 -8.43 0.31
C THR A 126 6.89 -8.66 0.02
N LEU A 127 6.16 -7.61 -0.39
CA LEU A 127 4.75 -7.71 -0.74
C LEU A 127 4.53 -8.57 -2.00
N MET A 128 5.41 -8.46 -2.99
CA MET A 128 5.30 -9.08 -4.31
C MET A 128 6.07 -10.41 -4.46
N ALA A 129 6.76 -10.88 -3.42
CA ALA A 129 7.75 -11.96 -3.48
C ALA A 129 7.29 -13.30 -4.11
N ALA A 130 6.00 -13.59 -4.14
CA ALA A 130 5.49 -14.86 -4.67
C ALA A 130 4.41 -14.69 -5.75
N SER A 131 4.41 -13.54 -6.42
CA SER A 131 3.73 -13.35 -7.71
C SER A 131 4.65 -13.65 -8.91
N GLU A 132 5.92 -14.02 -8.67
CA GLU A 132 6.97 -14.11 -9.71
C GLU A 132 7.02 -12.86 -10.60
N ASP A 133 6.63 -11.71 -10.02
CA ASP A 133 6.54 -10.46 -10.75
C ASP A 133 7.95 -9.90 -10.93
N GLU A 134 8.36 -9.73 -12.19
CA GLU A 134 9.66 -9.17 -12.55
C GLU A 134 9.84 -7.73 -12.01
N LEU A 135 8.75 -7.06 -11.68
CA LEU A 135 8.69 -5.71 -11.10
C LEU A 135 8.74 -5.71 -9.56
N SER A 136 8.78 -6.87 -8.91
CA SER A 136 8.95 -6.97 -7.46
C SER A 136 10.21 -6.20 -7.02
N GLY A 137 10.03 -5.24 -6.09
CA GLY A 137 11.11 -4.38 -5.62
C GLY A 137 11.71 -3.41 -6.66
N LYS A 138 11.01 -3.14 -7.77
CA LYS A 138 11.48 -2.22 -8.81
C LYS A 138 10.42 -1.18 -9.15
N PHE A 139 10.87 -0.06 -9.71
CA PHE A 139 9.96 0.83 -10.42
C PHE A 139 9.59 0.20 -11.76
N ARG A 140 8.31 0.33 -12.12
CA ARG A 140 7.84 0.03 -13.48
C ARG A 140 8.45 1.00 -14.49
N ASP A 141 8.74 0.51 -15.67
CA ASP A 141 9.17 1.27 -16.85
C ASP A 141 8.00 1.57 -17.81
N GLN A 142 6.84 0.97 -17.57
CA GLN A 142 5.62 1.14 -18.36
C GLN A 142 4.66 2.15 -17.74
N ALA A 143 3.94 2.85 -18.61
CA ALA A 143 2.82 3.70 -18.22
C ALA A 143 1.64 2.84 -17.75
N VAL A 144 1.05 3.23 -16.63
CA VAL A 144 -0.21 2.68 -16.10
C VAL A 144 -1.19 3.85 -15.90
N TRP A 145 -2.47 3.60 -15.71
CA TRP A 145 -3.48 4.63 -15.49
C TRP A 145 -4.62 4.09 -14.62
N ILE A 146 -5.41 4.99 -14.05
CA ILE A 146 -6.58 4.65 -13.24
C ILE A 146 -7.83 4.92 -14.08
N GLY A 147 -8.74 3.94 -14.15
CA GLY A 147 -9.94 4.01 -14.99
C GLY A 147 -9.65 3.74 -16.48
N GLY A 148 -10.55 4.16 -17.37
CA GLY A 148 -10.39 3.97 -18.81
C GLY A 148 -10.43 2.52 -19.26
N THR A 149 -9.60 2.16 -20.25
CA THR A 149 -9.55 0.80 -20.81
C THR A 149 -8.16 0.19 -20.63
N ASN A 150 -8.05 -1.13 -20.66
CA ASN A 150 -6.75 -1.83 -20.55
C ASN A 150 -5.78 -1.57 -21.71
N TYR A 151 -6.21 -0.85 -22.75
CA TYR A 151 -5.44 -0.66 -23.99
C TYR A 151 -5.02 0.79 -24.21
N SER A 152 -5.59 1.73 -23.46
CA SER A 152 -5.38 3.15 -23.73
C SER A 152 -5.74 4.05 -22.53
N PRO A 153 -4.90 5.07 -22.27
CA PRO A 153 -5.15 6.07 -21.22
C PRO A 153 -6.15 7.16 -21.61
N HIS A 154 -6.64 7.23 -22.85
CA HIS A 154 -7.44 8.38 -23.33
C HIS A 154 -8.79 8.57 -22.63
N ASP A 155 -9.35 7.50 -22.08
CA ASP A 155 -10.58 7.54 -21.28
C ASP A 155 -10.29 7.33 -19.78
N ALA A 156 -9.01 7.40 -19.37
CA ALA A 156 -8.61 7.23 -17.97
C ALA A 156 -8.99 8.44 -17.13
N ILE A 157 -9.37 8.21 -15.87
CA ILE A 157 -9.64 9.30 -14.92
C ILE A 157 -8.36 9.95 -14.43
N PHE A 158 -7.25 9.21 -14.48
CA PHE A 158 -5.95 9.70 -14.07
C PHE A 158 -4.84 8.93 -14.80
N VAL A 159 -3.90 9.69 -15.34
CA VAL A 159 -2.68 9.16 -15.93
C VAL A 159 -1.50 9.73 -15.13
N PRO A 160 -0.71 8.89 -14.43
CA PRO A 160 0.43 9.32 -13.64
C PRO A 160 1.52 9.94 -14.51
N PRO A 161 2.44 10.69 -13.89
CA PRO A 161 3.56 11.30 -14.60
C PRO A 161 4.43 10.22 -15.25
N HIS A 162 4.96 10.53 -16.43
CA HIS A 162 6.00 9.72 -17.04
C HIS A 162 7.32 9.96 -16.33
N HIS A 163 7.99 8.89 -15.88
CA HIS A 163 9.35 8.97 -15.38
C HIS A 163 10.30 8.96 -16.58
N SER A 164 10.99 10.07 -16.80
CA SER A 164 12.00 10.27 -17.87
C SER A 164 13.36 10.53 -17.27
#